data_AF-A0A1J5GHE9-F1
#
_entry.id   AF-A0A1J5GHE9-F1
#
_cell.length_a   1.000
_cell.length_b   1.000
_cell.length_c   1.000
_cell.angle_alpha   90.00
_cell.angle_beta   90.00
_cell.angle_gamma   90.00
#
_symmetry.space_group_name_H-M   'P 1'
#
loop_
_entity.id
_entity.type
_entity.pdbx_description
1 polymer ?
#
loop_
_entity_poly.entity_id
_entity_poly.type
_entity_poly.pdbx_seq_one_letter_code
_entity_poly.pdbx_strand_id
1 'polypeptide(L)'
;MKTQLFDALKVSVLAVVISFGLSYAFAWTAPTATPPTGNVSAPINTGAGLQTKYGNLTVANLGTNSIIVSGSATINDVYITSIGKWASELYPVNLVNGQHTVSQCSGLGGSSVDIGGGNKLCKFASASCPVGWAKYGNWSTTSNTNVNYKLNTVNGDIRGKCKSEYRVCSSGSHIFSNTTKETVVCQTWDKNEWCQDNEYASATAVITETGCY
;
A
#
# COMPACT_ATOMS: atom_id res chain seq x y z
N MET A 1 51.41 -45.01 65.42
CA MET A 1 50.74 -45.79 64.34
C MET A 1 49.36 -45.23 63.95
N LYS A 2 48.50 -44.79 64.89
CA LYS A 2 47.18 -44.21 64.58
C LYS A 2 47.23 -42.97 63.65
N THR A 3 48.17 -42.04 63.85
CA THR A 3 48.28 -40.81 63.04
C THR A 3 48.61 -41.08 61.58
N GLN A 4 49.53 -42.01 61.30
CA GLN A 4 49.91 -42.36 59.94
C GLN A 4 48.78 -43.02 59.13
N LEU A 5 47.87 -43.74 59.79
CA LEU A 5 46.68 -44.30 59.15
C LEU A 5 45.68 -43.19 58.74
N PHE A 6 45.49 -42.17 59.59
CA PHE A 6 44.62 -41.04 59.26
C PHE A 6 45.18 -40.16 58.15
N ASP A 7 46.50 -40.00 58.09
CA ASP A 7 47.14 -39.22 57.03
C ASP A 7 47.06 -39.96 55.68
N ALA A 8 47.26 -41.28 55.67
CA ALA A 8 47.05 -42.11 54.48
C ALA A 8 45.60 -42.03 53.96
N LEU A 9 44.62 -42.09 54.87
CA LEU A 9 43.20 -41.98 54.50
C LEU A 9 42.86 -40.63 53.87
N LYS A 10 43.37 -39.52 54.41
CA LYS A 10 43.15 -38.17 53.84
C LYS A 10 43.69 -38.05 52.42
N VAL A 11 44.89 -38.59 52.17
CA VAL A 11 45.51 -38.57 50.83
C VAL A 11 44.71 -39.42 49.86
N SER A 12 44.26 -40.61 50.25
CA SER A 12 43.41 -41.46 49.40
C SER A 12 42.08 -40.81 49.06
N VAL A 13 41.40 -40.18 50.03
CA VAL A 13 40.14 -39.46 49.77
C VAL A 13 40.37 -38.29 48.80
N LEU A 14 41.45 -37.51 48.99
CA LEU A 14 41.79 -36.42 48.09
C LEU A 14 42.07 -36.93 46.66
N ALA A 15 42.82 -38.02 46.52
CA ALA A 15 43.10 -38.63 45.22
C ALA A 15 41.82 -39.07 44.51
N VAL A 16 40.88 -39.69 45.22
CA VAL A 16 39.58 -40.11 44.67
C VAL A 16 38.75 -38.91 44.22
N VAL A 17 38.67 -37.85 45.04
CA VAL A 17 37.95 -36.61 44.68
C VAL A 17 38.56 -35.97 43.44
N ILE A 18 39.89 -35.91 43.34
CA ILE A 18 40.58 -35.37 42.16
C ILE A 18 40.32 -36.25 40.93
N SER A 19 40.36 -37.57 41.04
CA SER A 19 40.08 -38.48 39.92
C SER A 19 38.66 -38.27 39.37
N PHE A 20 37.64 -38.20 40.22
CA PHE A 20 36.27 -37.93 39.78
C PHE A 20 36.10 -36.51 39.22
N GLY A 21 36.75 -35.50 39.81
CA GLY A 21 36.74 -34.13 39.31
C GLY A 21 37.39 -34.01 37.91
N LEU A 22 38.51 -34.69 37.69
CA LEU A 22 39.16 -34.76 36.39
C LEU A 22 38.29 -35.48 35.35
N SER A 23 37.63 -36.59 35.71
CA SER A 23 36.70 -37.28 34.81
C SER A 23 35.56 -36.37 34.34
N TYR A 24 35.03 -35.53 35.23
CA TYR A 24 33.98 -34.57 34.85
C TYR A 24 34.52 -33.43 33.97
N ALA A 25 35.73 -32.94 34.26
CA ALA A 25 36.39 -31.91 33.46
C ALA A 25 36.75 -32.41 32.04
N PHE A 26 37.25 -33.65 31.92
CA PHE A 26 37.60 -34.28 30.64
C PHE A 26 36.38 -34.81 29.86
N ALA A 27 35.21 -34.92 30.49
CA ALA A 27 33.96 -35.22 29.78
C ALA A 27 33.52 -34.05 28.88
N TRP A 28 34.06 -32.84 29.11
CA TRP A 28 33.92 -31.73 28.17
C TRP A 28 34.96 -31.87 27.06
N THR A 29 34.53 -32.28 25.87
CA THR A 29 35.34 -32.22 24.66
C THR A 29 35.26 -30.83 24.06
N ALA A 30 36.39 -30.27 23.61
CA ALA A 30 36.38 -29.03 22.84
C ALA A 30 35.82 -29.29 21.41
N PRO A 31 35.24 -28.28 20.74
CA PRO A 31 34.82 -28.40 19.34
C PRO A 31 35.97 -28.90 18.46
N THR A 32 35.75 -30.00 17.72
CA THR A 32 36.76 -30.58 16.82
C THR A 32 36.73 -29.98 15.42
N ALA A 33 35.79 -29.07 15.13
CA ALA A 33 35.69 -28.36 13.86
C ALA A 33 35.66 -26.84 14.07
N THR A 34 36.12 -26.10 13.05
CA THR A 34 36.07 -24.64 13.06
C THR A 34 34.63 -24.16 12.88
N PRO A 35 34.17 -23.12 13.60
CA PRO A 35 32.83 -22.58 13.43
C PRO A 35 32.50 -22.32 11.95
N PRO A 36 31.27 -22.63 11.50
CA PRO A 36 30.08 -22.94 12.31
C PRO A 36 29.84 -24.44 12.61
N THR A 37 30.70 -25.36 12.17
CA THR A 37 30.49 -26.80 12.37
C THR A 37 31.13 -27.31 13.66
N GLY A 38 30.66 -28.46 14.19
CA GLY A 38 31.28 -29.13 15.36
C GLY A 38 31.08 -28.45 16.71
N ASN A 39 30.09 -27.55 16.84
CA ASN A 39 29.73 -26.98 18.13
C ASN A 39 29.26 -28.07 19.10
N VAL A 40 30.06 -28.32 20.13
CA VAL A 40 29.67 -29.09 21.31
C VAL A 40 28.96 -28.17 22.27
N SER A 41 27.80 -28.60 22.72
CA SER A 41 26.95 -27.89 23.65
C SER A 41 27.73 -27.47 24.90
N ALA A 42 27.96 -26.16 25.07
CA ALA A 42 28.43 -25.67 26.35
C ALA A 42 27.37 -26.02 27.42
N PRO A 43 27.77 -26.41 28.65
CA PRO A 43 26.83 -26.89 29.66
C PRO A 43 25.68 -25.93 30.00
N ILE A 44 25.81 -24.64 29.67
CA ILE A 44 24.90 -23.60 30.11
C ILE A 44 23.64 -23.44 29.24
N ASN A 45 23.55 -24.09 28.06
CA ASN A 45 22.47 -23.81 27.11
C ASN A 45 21.74 -25.02 26.48
N THR A 46 21.85 -26.22 27.06
CA THR A 46 21.16 -27.44 26.55
C THR A 46 20.18 -28.10 27.50
N GLY A 47 20.03 -27.60 28.73
CA GLY A 47 18.98 -28.08 29.64
C GLY A 47 17.59 -27.60 29.22
N ALA A 48 16.55 -28.35 29.59
CA ALA A 48 15.14 -27.98 29.37
C ALA A 48 14.63 -26.83 30.27
N GLY A 49 15.48 -26.35 31.19
CA GLY A 49 15.15 -25.23 32.08
C GLY A 49 15.14 -23.88 31.35
N LEU A 50 14.35 -22.94 31.85
CA LEU A 50 14.38 -21.56 31.39
C LEU A 50 15.76 -20.95 31.60
N GLN A 51 16.29 -20.32 30.56
CA GLN A 51 17.54 -19.58 30.63
C GLN A 51 17.24 -18.08 30.65
N THR A 52 17.86 -17.36 31.57
CA THR A 52 17.73 -15.92 31.69
C THR A 52 19.10 -15.28 31.56
N LYS A 53 19.22 -14.32 30.65
CA LYS A 53 20.41 -13.47 30.55
C LYS A 53 20.16 -12.19 31.33
N TYR A 54 20.98 -11.93 32.34
CA TYR A 54 21.02 -10.62 32.96
C TYR A 54 21.80 -9.66 32.04
N GLY A 55 21.19 -8.52 31.69
CA GLY A 55 21.74 -7.53 30.77
C GLY A 55 21.31 -7.70 29.31
N ASN A 56 21.97 -6.97 28.41
CA ASN A 56 21.57 -6.91 27.00
C ASN A 56 21.88 -8.20 26.24
N LEU A 57 20.95 -8.63 25.39
CA LEU A 57 21.14 -9.68 24.40
C LEU A 57 21.29 -9.04 23.00
N THR A 58 22.47 -9.11 22.42
CA THR A 58 22.70 -8.71 21.01
C THR A 58 22.86 -9.96 20.17
N VAL A 59 21.99 -10.14 19.18
CA VAL A 59 22.02 -11.26 18.23
C VAL A 59 21.89 -10.71 16.81
N ALA A 60 22.58 -11.31 15.85
CA ALA A 60 22.46 -10.90 14.44
C ALA A 60 21.12 -11.34 13.82
N ASN A 61 20.69 -12.57 14.15
CA ASN A 61 19.41 -13.14 13.74
C ASN A 61 18.84 -13.97 14.91
N LEU A 62 17.54 -13.83 15.19
CA LEU A 62 16.83 -14.60 16.22
C LEU A 62 15.79 -15.49 15.55
N GLY A 63 16.02 -16.80 15.53
CA GLY A 63 15.01 -17.79 15.13
C GLY A 63 14.31 -18.34 16.36
N THR A 64 13.01 -18.09 16.49
CA THR A 64 12.16 -18.61 17.58
C THR A 64 10.72 -18.77 17.10
N ASN A 65 9.96 -19.65 17.74
CA ASN A 65 8.53 -19.81 17.46
C ASN A 65 7.71 -18.62 17.97
N SER A 66 8.14 -17.99 19.07
CA SER A 66 7.46 -16.86 19.67
C SER A 66 8.45 -15.91 20.33
N ILE A 67 8.16 -14.61 20.24
CA ILE A 67 8.84 -13.56 20.99
C ILE A 67 7.81 -12.90 21.89
N ILE A 68 8.09 -12.86 23.19
CA ILE A 68 7.28 -12.12 24.17
C ILE A 68 8.15 -10.99 24.71
N VAL A 69 7.71 -9.75 24.50
CA VAL A 69 8.35 -8.56 25.04
C VAL A 69 7.48 -8.07 26.20
N SER A 70 7.96 -8.22 27.43
CA SER A 70 7.24 -7.79 28.64
C SER A 70 7.40 -6.30 28.97
N GLY A 71 8.19 -5.57 28.19
CA GLY A 71 8.40 -4.13 28.30
C GLY A 71 8.25 -3.42 26.95
N SER A 72 9.08 -2.41 26.68
CA SER A 72 9.11 -1.70 25.41
C SER A 72 10.09 -2.34 24.41
N ALA A 73 9.72 -2.38 23.14
CA ALA A 73 10.63 -2.65 22.03
C ALA A 73 10.74 -1.41 21.14
N THR A 74 11.97 -0.99 20.83
CA THR A 74 12.24 -0.02 19.77
C THR A 74 12.66 -0.78 18.53
N ILE A 75 11.92 -0.59 17.45
CA ILE A 75 12.07 -1.31 16.19
C ILE A 75 11.84 -0.31 15.05
N ASN A 76 12.57 -0.48 13.94
CA ASN A 76 12.36 0.38 12.77
C ASN A 76 11.04 0.05 12.07
N ASP A 77 10.77 -1.25 11.87
CA ASP A 77 9.50 -1.75 11.32
C ASP A 77 9.31 -3.25 11.65
N VAL A 78 8.09 -3.76 11.48
CA VAL A 78 7.75 -5.18 11.60
C VAL A 78 7.11 -5.66 10.31
N TYR A 79 7.69 -6.65 9.63
CA TYR A 79 7.01 -7.31 8.53
C TYR A 79 6.08 -8.40 9.06
N ILE A 80 4.79 -8.32 8.73
CA ILE A 80 3.79 -9.31 9.12
C ILE A 80 3.50 -10.21 7.92
N THR A 81 4.18 -11.35 7.87
CA THR A 81 4.12 -12.29 6.74
C THR A 81 2.71 -12.78 6.42
N SER A 82 1.85 -12.94 7.43
CA SER A 82 0.46 -13.42 7.22
C SER A 82 -0.39 -12.49 6.36
N ILE A 83 -0.02 -11.21 6.26
CA ILE A 83 -0.70 -10.21 5.45
C ILE A 83 0.20 -9.59 4.37
N GLY A 84 1.47 -9.99 4.31
CA GLY A 84 2.43 -9.48 3.32
C GLY A 84 2.66 -7.97 3.41
N LYS A 85 2.59 -7.40 4.62
CA LYS A 85 2.68 -5.95 4.86
C LYS A 85 3.67 -5.64 5.97
N TRP A 86 4.33 -4.50 5.85
CA TRP A 86 5.01 -3.89 6.99
C TRP A 86 4.00 -3.27 7.96
N ALA A 87 4.32 -3.20 9.24
CA ALA A 87 3.43 -2.63 10.26
C ALA A 87 3.20 -1.13 10.01
N SER A 88 4.19 -0.44 9.46
CA SER A 88 4.04 0.93 8.95
C SER A 88 2.96 1.06 7.87
N GLU A 89 2.65 -0.02 7.14
CA GLU A 89 1.63 -0.07 6.09
C GLU A 89 0.25 -0.51 6.59
N LEU A 90 0.11 -0.83 7.89
CA LEU A 90 -1.17 -1.22 8.49
C LEU A 90 -2.09 -0.05 8.75
N TYR A 91 -1.56 1.18 8.72
CA TYR A 91 -2.40 2.35 8.86
C TYR A 91 -3.25 2.52 7.60
N PRO A 92 -4.57 2.72 7.74
CA PRO A 92 -5.41 2.98 6.60
C PRO A 92 -4.88 4.23 5.89
N VAL A 93 -4.47 4.06 4.63
CA VAL A 93 -4.18 5.20 3.78
C VAL A 93 -5.52 5.88 3.50
N ASN A 94 -5.76 6.95 4.26
CA ASN A 94 -6.95 7.77 4.13
C ASN A 94 -6.93 8.45 2.77
N LEU A 95 -8.10 8.49 2.15
CA LEU A 95 -8.34 9.37 1.02
C LEU A 95 -8.49 10.80 1.52
N VAL A 96 -8.55 11.75 0.58
CA VAL A 96 -8.76 13.16 0.87
C VAL A 96 -9.97 13.34 1.79
N ASN A 97 -9.84 14.23 2.78
CA ASN A 97 -10.79 14.48 3.87
C ASN A 97 -10.97 13.33 4.89
N GLY A 98 -10.25 12.22 4.77
CA GLY A 98 -10.21 11.16 5.77
C GLY A 98 -11.53 10.41 6.01
N GLN A 99 -12.52 10.57 5.12
CA GLN A 99 -13.82 9.89 5.24
C GLN A 99 -13.72 8.41 4.86
N HIS A 100 -13.02 8.13 3.76
CA HIS A 100 -12.79 6.78 3.27
C HIS A 100 -11.31 6.46 3.15
N THR A 101 -11.01 5.17 2.99
CA THR A 101 -9.65 4.63 2.86
C THR A 101 -9.43 4.05 1.47
N VAL A 102 -8.16 3.90 1.08
CA VAL A 102 -7.77 3.19 -0.15
C VAL A 102 -8.33 1.76 -0.19
N SER A 103 -8.44 1.11 0.98
CA SER A 103 -9.05 -0.22 1.08
C SER A 103 -10.54 -0.20 0.71
N GLN A 104 -11.32 0.73 1.28
CA GLN A 104 -12.75 0.90 0.94
C GLN A 104 -12.95 1.25 -0.54
N CYS A 105 -12.06 2.08 -1.12
CA CYS A 105 -12.05 2.38 -2.55
C CYS A 105 -11.91 1.10 -3.39
N SER A 106 -10.89 0.29 -3.11
CA SER A 106 -10.65 -0.97 -3.82
C SER A 106 -11.75 -2.00 -3.61
N GLY A 107 -12.34 -2.05 -2.41
CA GLY A 107 -13.47 -2.93 -2.09
C GLY A 107 -14.75 -2.63 -2.87
N LEU A 108 -14.88 -1.41 -3.40
CA LEU A 108 -15.97 -0.98 -4.28
C LEU A 108 -15.58 -1.00 -5.78
N GLY A 109 -14.43 -1.59 -6.12
CA GLY A 109 -13.94 -1.67 -7.50
C GLY A 109 -13.27 -0.38 -8.01
N GLY A 110 -12.99 0.58 -7.13
CA GLY A 110 -12.26 1.79 -7.47
C GLY A 110 -10.74 1.61 -7.40
N SER A 111 -10.01 2.58 -7.94
CA SER A 111 -8.54 2.63 -7.90
C SER A 111 -8.07 3.91 -7.22
N SER A 112 -7.09 3.84 -6.32
CA SER A 112 -6.56 5.05 -5.66
C SER A 112 -5.64 5.84 -6.60
N VAL A 113 -5.88 7.15 -6.71
CA VAL A 113 -5.06 8.08 -7.50
C VAL A 113 -4.40 9.10 -6.57
N ASP A 114 -3.10 9.30 -6.73
CA ASP A 114 -2.36 10.35 -6.02
C ASP A 114 -2.61 11.70 -6.69
N ILE A 115 -3.00 12.70 -5.91
CA ILE A 115 -3.29 14.06 -6.39
C ILE A 115 -2.26 15.08 -5.89
N GLY A 116 -1.15 14.61 -5.31
CA GLY A 116 -0.11 15.44 -4.73
C GLY A 116 -0.41 15.87 -3.29
N GLY A 117 0.63 16.35 -2.60
CA GLY A 117 0.52 16.82 -1.21
C GLY A 117 0.18 15.71 -0.21
N GLY A 118 0.47 14.45 -0.54
CA GLY A 118 0.12 13.29 0.29
C GLY A 118 -1.35 12.88 0.24
N ASN A 119 -2.17 13.54 -0.60
CA ASN A 119 -3.58 13.23 -0.73
C ASN A 119 -3.83 12.21 -1.84
N LYS A 120 -4.77 11.30 -1.59
CA LYS A 120 -5.27 10.34 -2.58
C LYS A 120 -6.77 10.46 -2.72
N LEU A 121 -7.30 10.16 -3.90
CA LEU A 121 -8.74 10.00 -4.12
C LEU A 121 -9.04 8.60 -4.67
N CYS A 122 -10.31 8.22 -4.69
CA CYS A 122 -10.76 7.01 -5.35
C CYS A 122 -11.31 7.31 -6.74
N LYS A 123 -10.74 6.70 -7.78
CA LYS A 123 -11.23 6.77 -9.16
C LYS A 123 -12.13 5.58 -9.45
N PHE A 124 -13.37 5.86 -9.84
CA PHE A 124 -14.34 4.87 -10.29
C PHE A 124 -14.58 4.98 -11.79
N ALA A 125 -14.73 3.83 -12.46
CA ALA A 125 -15.10 3.74 -13.88
C ALA A 125 -16.61 3.98 -14.10
N SER A 126 -17.11 5.10 -13.60
CA SER A 126 -18.49 5.54 -13.78
C SER A 126 -18.62 7.07 -13.70
N ALA A 127 -19.77 7.60 -14.14
CA ALA A 127 -20.05 9.04 -14.16
C ALA A 127 -20.39 9.65 -12.78
N SER A 128 -20.56 8.81 -11.74
CA SER A 128 -21.00 9.22 -10.41
C SER A 128 -20.31 8.41 -9.32
N CYS A 129 -20.20 8.98 -8.11
CA CYS A 129 -19.67 8.26 -6.96
C CYS A 129 -20.68 7.23 -6.43
N PRO A 130 -20.21 6.12 -5.84
CA PRO A 130 -21.09 5.19 -5.12
C PRO A 130 -21.86 5.87 -3.98
N VAL A 131 -22.93 5.24 -3.51
CA VAL A 131 -23.68 5.74 -2.34
C VAL A 131 -22.74 5.87 -1.13
N GLY A 132 -22.82 7.01 -0.44
CA GLY A 132 -21.93 7.33 0.70
C GLY A 132 -20.57 7.91 0.31
N TRP A 133 -20.31 8.10 -0.98
CA TRP A 133 -19.11 8.78 -1.49
C TRP A 133 -19.48 10.11 -2.12
N ALA A 134 -18.58 11.08 -2.04
CA ALA A 134 -18.77 12.39 -2.62
C ALA A 134 -17.77 12.63 -3.76
N LYS A 135 -18.18 13.36 -4.81
CA LYS A 135 -17.27 13.76 -5.88
C LYS A 135 -16.24 14.75 -5.32
N TYR A 136 -14.96 14.52 -5.62
CA TYR A 136 -13.90 15.44 -5.25
C TYR A 136 -13.62 16.42 -6.40
N GLY A 137 -14.04 17.68 -6.24
CA GLY A 137 -13.84 18.73 -7.24
C GLY A 137 -14.33 18.34 -8.65
N ASN A 138 -13.52 18.62 -9.67
CA ASN A 138 -13.80 18.28 -11.06
C ASN A 138 -12.96 17.07 -11.54
N TRP A 139 -12.44 16.24 -10.63
CA TRP A 139 -11.67 15.06 -11.01
C TRP A 139 -12.52 14.08 -11.82
N SER A 140 -12.22 13.97 -13.11
CA SER A 140 -12.89 13.04 -14.03
C SER A 140 -12.05 12.73 -15.26
N THR A 141 -12.41 11.66 -15.96
CA THR A 141 -12.07 11.44 -17.38
C THR A 141 -13.34 11.69 -18.19
N THR A 142 -13.22 12.39 -19.33
CA THR A 142 -14.34 12.62 -20.23
C THR A 142 -14.09 12.06 -21.63
N SER A 143 -15.16 11.68 -22.32
CA SER A 143 -15.14 11.38 -23.75
C SER A 143 -15.92 12.43 -24.52
N ASN A 144 -15.48 12.71 -25.75
CA ASN A 144 -16.15 13.67 -26.60
C ASN A 144 -17.54 13.16 -27.00
N THR A 145 -18.46 14.10 -27.16
CA THR A 145 -19.82 13.85 -27.69
C THR A 145 -20.06 14.74 -28.88
N ASN A 146 -20.74 14.18 -29.88
CA ASN A 146 -21.13 14.87 -31.09
C ASN A 146 -22.65 15.04 -31.12
N VAL A 147 -23.10 16.26 -31.38
CA VAL A 147 -24.51 16.52 -31.73
C VAL A 147 -24.59 17.08 -33.13
N ASN A 148 -25.49 16.51 -33.94
CA ASN A 148 -25.80 17.05 -35.25
C ASN A 148 -26.77 18.21 -35.09
N TYR A 149 -26.56 19.27 -35.84
CA TYR A 149 -27.48 20.40 -35.91
C TYR A 149 -27.63 20.87 -37.34
N LYS A 150 -28.77 21.46 -37.66
CA LYS A 150 -29.10 21.86 -39.02
C LYS A 150 -28.79 23.35 -39.17
N LEU A 151 -28.05 23.66 -40.23
CA LEU A 151 -27.78 25.01 -40.66
C LEU A 151 -28.57 25.27 -41.94
N ASN A 152 -29.35 26.36 -41.97
CA ASN A 152 -29.98 26.82 -43.19
C ASN A 152 -29.14 27.94 -43.83
N THR A 153 -28.46 27.64 -44.93
CA THR A 153 -27.66 28.61 -45.70
C THR A 153 -28.44 29.14 -46.90
N VAL A 154 -28.10 30.36 -47.35
CA VAL A 154 -28.59 30.90 -48.62
C VAL A 154 -27.78 30.30 -49.74
N ASN A 155 -28.43 29.66 -50.71
CA ASN A 155 -27.76 29.35 -51.96
C ASN A 155 -27.51 30.69 -52.69
N GLY A 156 -26.30 30.93 -53.21
CA GLY A 156 -25.84 32.22 -53.75
C GLY A 156 -26.60 32.79 -54.97
N ASP A 157 -27.84 32.35 -55.20
CA ASP A 157 -28.79 32.90 -56.15
C ASP A 157 -29.78 33.80 -55.40
N ILE A 158 -29.97 35.02 -55.92
CA ILE A 158 -30.81 36.13 -55.45
C ILE A 158 -32.32 35.78 -55.34
N ARG A 159 -32.71 34.51 -55.46
CA ARG A 159 -34.11 34.02 -55.45
C ARG A 159 -34.47 33.10 -54.26
N GLY A 160 -33.90 33.34 -53.08
CA GLY A 160 -34.53 32.99 -51.81
C GLY A 160 -34.80 31.50 -51.53
N LYS A 161 -33.94 30.58 -51.98
CA LYS A 161 -34.03 29.16 -51.57
C LYS A 161 -33.07 28.88 -50.42
N CYS A 162 -33.61 28.58 -49.24
CA CYS A 162 -32.83 28.08 -48.10
C CYS A 162 -32.36 26.64 -48.39
N LYS A 163 -31.05 26.38 -48.24
CA LYS A 163 -30.47 25.04 -48.28
C LYS A 163 -30.17 24.61 -46.85
N SER A 164 -30.57 23.40 -46.48
CA SER A 164 -30.21 22.83 -45.18
C SER A 164 -28.94 21.99 -45.27
N GLU A 165 -27.97 22.26 -44.40
CA GLU A 165 -26.73 21.50 -44.23
C GLU A 165 -26.63 21.00 -42.79
N TYR A 166 -26.30 19.73 -42.60
CA TYR A 166 -26.03 19.21 -41.26
C TYR A 166 -24.58 19.46 -40.88
N ARG A 167 -24.37 20.00 -39.68
CA ARG A 167 -23.04 20.22 -39.08
C ARG A 167 -22.92 19.45 -37.78
N VAL A 168 -21.69 19.16 -37.40
CA VAL A 168 -21.35 18.45 -36.16
C VAL A 168 -20.80 19.44 -35.15
N CYS A 169 -21.42 19.48 -33.98
CA CYS A 169 -20.88 20.13 -32.79
C CYS A 169 -20.22 19.08 -31.90
N SER A 170 -18.91 19.14 -31.70
CA SER A 170 -18.15 18.17 -30.88
C SER A 170 -17.67 18.83 -29.60
N SER A 171 -17.95 18.22 -28.45
CA SER A 171 -17.28 18.58 -27.20
C SER A 171 -15.79 18.19 -27.25
N GLY A 172 -15.00 18.74 -26.33
CA GLY A 172 -13.67 18.23 -26.02
C GLY A 172 -13.70 16.95 -25.19
N SER A 173 -12.51 16.52 -24.76
CA SER A 173 -12.29 15.40 -23.83
C SER A 173 -10.99 15.61 -23.04
N HIS A 174 -10.92 15.12 -21.81
CA HIS A 174 -9.68 15.08 -21.02
C HIS A 174 -9.46 13.73 -20.34
N ILE A 175 -8.18 13.43 -20.13
CA ILE A 175 -7.74 12.35 -19.24
C ILE A 175 -7.98 12.74 -17.78
N PHE A 176 -8.01 11.74 -16.90
CA PHE A 176 -8.29 11.88 -15.48
C PHE A 176 -7.53 13.05 -14.82
N SER A 177 -8.23 14.17 -14.60
CA SER A 177 -7.65 15.42 -14.11
C SER A 177 -8.72 16.28 -13.43
N ASN A 178 -8.30 17.26 -12.63
CA ASN A 178 -9.20 18.23 -12.01
C ASN A 178 -9.65 19.33 -13.00
N THR A 179 -10.25 18.92 -14.11
CA THR A 179 -10.64 19.81 -15.20
C THR A 179 -12.15 19.84 -15.31
N THR A 180 -12.73 21.04 -15.42
CA THR A 180 -14.18 21.18 -15.61
C THR A 180 -14.62 20.43 -16.87
N LYS A 181 -15.76 19.75 -16.80
CA LYS A 181 -16.37 19.02 -17.91
C LYS A 181 -16.57 19.94 -19.13
N GLU A 182 -16.10 19.50 -20.29
CA GLU A 182 -16.13 20.29 -21.52
C GLU A 182 -17.56 20.45 -22.03
N THR A 183 -17.91 21.67 -22.40
CA THR A 183 -19.15 21.99 -23.11
C THR A 183 -18.84 22.98 -24.21
N VAL A 184 -19.34 22.70 -25.41
CA VAL A 184 -19.31 23.62 -26.54
C VAL A 184 -20.73 23.98 -26.91
N VAL A 185 -20.94 25.24 -27.27
CA VAL A 185 -22.17 25.72 -27.89
C VAL A 185 -21.82 26.09 -29.32
N CYS A 186 -22.42 25.41 -30.28
CA CYS A 186 -22.33 25.75 -31.68
C CYS A 186 -23.54 26.58 -32.07
N GLN A 187 -23.27 27.79 -32.51
CA GLN A 187 -24.28 28.69 -33.05
C GLN A 187 -23.86 29.13 -34.44
N THR A 188 -24.84 29.30 -35.31
CA THR A 188 -24.65 29.95 -36.61
C THR A 188 -25.40 31.27 -36.61
N TRP A 189 -24.71 32.33 -36.99
CA TRP A 189 -25.29 33.66 -37.21
C TRP A 189 -25.40 33.93 -38.70
N ASP A 190 -26.31 33.23 -39.38
CA ASP A 190 -26.70 33.65 -40.71
C ASP A 190 -27.80 34.71 -40.56
N LYS A 191 -27.40 35.98 -40.50
CA LYS A 191 -28.30 37.16 -40.53
C LYS A 191 -28.91 37.36 -41.92
N ASN A 192 -29.38 36.29 -42.57
CA ASN A 192 -30.21 36.46 -43.75
C ASN A 192 -31.68 36.50 -43.32
N GLU A 193 -32.35 37.62 -43.58
CA GLU A 193 -33.76 37.85 -43.23
C GLU A 193 -34.73 36.80 -43.81
N TRP A 194 -34.27 36.01 -44.79
CA TRP A 194 -35.08 35.07 -45.56
C TRP A 194 -35.01 33.62 -45.06
N CYS A 195 -34.04 33.27 -44.21
CA CYS A 195 -33.82 31.90 -43.71
C CYS A 195 -33.57 31.91 -42.20
N GLN A 196 -34.44 32.57 -41.44
CA GLN A 196 -34.29 32.74 -39.99
C GLN A 196 -34.61 31.46 -39.21
N ASP A 197 -33.63 30.57 -39.03
CA ASP A 197 -33.67 29.55 -37.99
C ASP A 197 -32.38 29.63 -37.15
N ASN A 198 -32.49 30.20 -35.95
CA ASN A 198 -31.41 30.13 -34.97
C ASN A 198 -31.44 28.76 -34.31
N GLU A 199 -30.81 27.76 -34.91
CA GLU A 199 -30.59 26.48 -34.24
C GLU A 199 -29.36 26.58 -33.32
N TYR A 200 -29.60 26.41 -32.02
CA TYR A 200 -28.56 26.27 -31.02
C TYR A 200 -28.33 24.79 -30.76
N ALA A 201 -27.08 24.35 -30.86
CA ALA A 201 -26.70 23.02 -30.44
C ALA A 201 -25.61 23.09 -29.37
N SER A 202 -25.78 22.32 -28.31
CA SER A 202 -24.79 22.18 -27.25
C SER A 202 -24.30 20.74 -27.18
N ALA A 203 -22.99 20.55 -27.24
CA ALA A 203 -22.36 19.25 -27.00
C ALA A 203 -21.63 19.29 -25.66
N THR A 204 -21.99 18.39 -24.75
CA THR A 204 -21.35 18.25 -23.44
C THR A 204 -20.66 16.89 -23.37
N ALA A 205 -19.40 16.87 -22.96
CA ALA A 205 -18.61 15.64 -22.84
C ALA A 205 -19.24 14.67 -21.82
N VAL A 206 -19.11 13.37 -22.05
CA VAL A 206 -19.59 12.34 -21.10
C VAL A 206 -18.48 12.01 -20.12
N ILE A 207 -18.79 11.98 -18.82
CA ILE A 207 -17.85 11.49 -17.82
C ILE A 207 -17.78 9.97 -17.88
N THR A 208 -16.60 9.42 -18.11
CA THR A 208 -16.34 7.97 -18.15
C THR A 208 -15.71 7.47 -16.86
N GLU A 209 -15.01 8.33 -16.12
CA GLU A 209 -14.45 8.05 -14.80
C GLU A 209 -14.63 9.24 -13.87
N THR A 210 -14.87 9.01 -12.58
CA THR A 210 -15.08 10.05 -11.57
C THR A 210 -14.16 9.86 -10.38
N GLY A 211 -13.58 10.97 -9.89
CA GLY A 211 -12.84 11.02 -8.64
C GLY A 211 -13.74 11.28 -7.44
N CYS A 212 -13.66 10.40 -6.45
CA CYS A 212 -14.51 10.37 -5.28
C CYS A 212 -13.68 10.25 -3.99
N TYR A 213 -14.26 10.62 -2.86
CA TYR A 213 -13.66 10.53 -1.54
C TYR A 213 -14.67 10.20 -0.45
#